data_AF-Q2B8R2-F1
#
_entry.id   AF-Q2B8R2-F1
#
_cell.length_a   1.000
_cell.length_b   1.000
_cell.length_c   1.000
_cell.angle_alpha   90.00
_cell.angle_beta   90.00
_cell.angle_gamma   90.00
#
_symmetry.space_group_name_H-M   'P 1'
#
loop_
_entity.id
_entity.type
_entity.pdbx_description
1 polymer ?
#
loop_
_entity_poly.entity_id
_entity_poly.type
_entity_poly.pdbx_seq_one_letter_code
_entity_poly.pdbx_strand_id
1 'polypeptide(L)'
;METREDLYMLQATLNNLALLKIAYDSGLDMQNFTHYVVSYDFSFDPIWGNFSIAIQELAEEYEYYPPDSEEVEQEKKYWIDLAGASNTYLDSVSVLVILDDRIEPFELWSIGGYSMGTWYSGFGEIYPIDRGMVLIIDEEEGPIDYTNALSLIVERLNLEKGRV
;
A
#
# COMPACT_ATOMS: atom_id res chain seq x y z
N MET A 1 14.22 21.46 23.23
CA MET A 1 14.26 21.51 21.76
C MET A 1 14.11 20.07 21.34
N GLU A 2 12.97 19.69 20.76
CA GLU A 2 12.78 18.33 20.26
C GLU A 2 13.78 18.08 19.14
N THR A 3 14.42 16.92 19.17
CA THR A 3 15.38 16.51 18.13
C THR A 3 14.61 16.06 16.89
N ARG A 4 15.27 16.07 15.72
CA ARG A 4 14.67 15.56 14.48
C ARG A 4 14.26 14.09 14.60
N GLU A 5 14.98 13.33 15.42
CA GLU A 5 14.67 11.94 15.76
C GLU A 5 13.35 11.85 16.56
N ASP A 6 13.14 12.72 17.54
CA ASP A 6 11.88 12.78 18.31
C ASP A 6 10.67 13.03 17.40
N LEU A 7 10.82 13.88 16.38
CA LEU A 7 9.75 14.16 15.40
C LEU A 7 9.43 12.96 14.51
N TYR A 8 10.46 12.23 14.03
CA TYR A 8 10.23 11.01 13.24
C TYR A 8 9.59 9.91 14.06
N MET A 9 9.99 9.76 15.33
CA MET A 9 9.38 8.79 16.24
C MET A 9 7.91 9.12 16.49
N LEU A 10 7.58 10.40 16.70
CA LEU A 10 6.21 10.85 16.88
C LEU A 10 5.38 10.55 15.61
N GLN A 11 5.90 10.86 14.43
CA GLN A 11 5.22 10.58 13.16
C GLN A 11 4.96 9.08 12.97
N ALA A 12 5.96 8.23 13.17
CA ALA A 12 5.81 6.77 13.05
C ALA A 12 4.75 6.21 14.01
N THR A 13 4.77 6.69 15.26
CA THR A 13 3.78 6.29 16.28
C THR A 13 2.35 6.70 15.88
N LEU A 14 2.18 7.93 15.37
CA LEU A 14 0.88 8.42 14.92
C LEU A 14 0.35 7.65 13.71
N ASN A 15 1.20 7.34 12.73
CA ASN A 15 0.83 6.54 11.57
C ASN A 15 0.40 5.12 11.97
N ASN A 16 1.13 4.49 12.90
CA ASN A 16 0.76 3.16 13.39
C ASN A 16 -0.61 3.17 14.09
N LEU A 17 -0.87 4.18 14.93
CA LEU A 17 -2.20 4.36 15.56
C LEU A 17 -3.31 4.58 14.53
N ALA A 18 -3.03 5.35 13.47
CA ALA A 18 -3.99 5.63 12.42
C ALA A 18 -4.32 4.38 11.60
N LEU A 19 -3.32 3.56 11.24
CA LEU A 19 -3.52 2.26 10.60
C LEU A 19 -4.41 1.34 11.42
N LEU A 20 -4.13 1.21 12.73
CA LEU A 20 -4.96 0.40 13.62
C LEU A 20 -6.40 0.90 13.72
N LYS A 21 -6.59 2.22 13.70
CA LYS A 21 -7.93 2.81 13.66
C LYS A 21 -8.64 2.46 12.36
N ILE A 22 -7.98 2.56 11.20
CA ILE A 22 -8.56 2.20 9.90
C ILE A 22 -8.95 0.71 9.89
N ALA A 23 -8.07 -0.17 10.40
CA ALA A 23 -8.35 -1.60 10.53
C ALA A 23 -9.61 -1.84 11.38
N TYR A 24 -9.70 -1.19 12.55
CA TYR A 24 -10.87 -1.28 13.42
C TYR A 24 -12.15 -0.79 12.75
N ASP A 25 -12.12 0.41 12.15
CA ASP A 25 -13.28 1.01 11.49
C ASP A 25 -13.74 0.17 10.27
N SER A 26 -12.82 -0.54 9.63
CA SER A 26 -13.09 -1.45 8.51
C SER A 26 -13.59 -2.83 8.94
N GLY A 27 -13.65 -3.09 10.26
CA GLY A 27 -14.14 -4.34 10.83
C GLY A 27 -13.16 -5.51 10.73
N LEU A 28 -11.86 -5.24 10.59
CA LEU A 28 -10.82 -6.28 10.62
C LEU A 28 -10.68 -6.88 12.02
N ASP A 29 -10.26 -8.15 12.10
CA ASP A 29 -10.06 -8.79 13.41
C ASP A 29 -8.85 -8.17 14.12
N MET A 30 -9.13 -7.35 15.14
CA MET A 30 -8.11 -6.70 15.95
C MET A 30 -7.20 -7.68 16.70
N GLN A 31 -7.57 -8.96 16.81
CA GLN A 31 -6.69 -10.00 17.38
C GLN A 31 -5.47 -10.30 16.50
N ASN A 32 -5.51 -9.96 15.20
CA ASN A 32 -4.36 -10.10 14.32
C ASN A 32 -3.34 -8.95 14.50
N PHE A 33 -3.73 -7.87 15.19
CA PHE A 33 -2.91 -6.68 15.43
C PHE A 33 -2.40 -6.63 16.88
N THR A 34 -1.86 -7.75 17.36
CA THR A 34 -1.44 -7.95 18.76
C THR A 34 -0.18 -7.18 19.16
N HIS A 35 0.58 -6.70 18.18
CA HIS A 35 1.86 -6.06 18.39
C HIS A 35 1.78 -4.58 18.02
N TYR A 36 1.03 -3.80 18.82
CA TYR A 36 1.27 -2.37 18.85
C TYR A 36 2.65 -2.13 19.47
N VAL A 37 3.64 -1.94 18.60
CA VAL A 37 5.01 -1.66 19.01
C VAL A 37 5.37 -0.27 18.52
N VAL A 38 5.68 0.61 19.49
CA VAL A 38 6.48 1.80 19.22
C VAL A 38 7.90 1.27 19.02
N SER A 39 8.31 1.08 17.75
CA SER A 39 9.67 0.64 17.45
C SER A 39 10.62 1.82 17.65
N TYR A 40 11.68 1.59 18.43
CA TYR A 40 12.82 2.49 18.56
C TYR A 40 13.95 2.11 17.58
N ASP A 41 13.72 1.07 16.79
CA ASP A 41 14.66 0.52 15.83
C ASP A 41 14.13 0.80 14.42
N PHE A 42 14.80 1.68 13.69
CA PHE A 42 14.47 2.01 12.30
C PHE A 42 14.65 0.82 11.34
N SER A 43 15.28 -0.27 11.77
CA SER A 43 15.42 -1.49 10.96
C SER A 43 14.21 -2.41 11.03
N PHE A 44 13.30 -2.21 12.00
CA PHE A 44 12.04 -2.94 12.09
C PHE A 44 10.89 -1.95 11.88
N ASP A 45 10.15 -2.10 10.78
CA ASP A 45 9.00 -1.25 10.46
C ASP A 45 7.68 -1.89 10.92
N PRO A 46 7.18 -1.56 12.13
CA PRO A 46 5.89 -2.06 12.62
C PRO A 46 4.71 -1.50 11.82
N ILE A 47 4.88 -0.41 11.09
CA ILE A 47 3.84 0.21 10.26
C ILE A 47 3.59 -0.70 9.06
N TRP A 48 4.66 -1.16 8.39
CA TRP A 48 4.57 -2.16 7.32
C TRP A 48 3.94 -3.49 7.79
N GLY A 49 4.30 -3.97 8.99
CA GLY A 49 3.73 -5.18 9.56
C GLY A 49 2.20 -5.09 9.71
N ASN A 50 1.69 -4.00 10.30
CA ASN A 50 0.26 -3.79 10.44
C ASN A 50 -0.44 -3.57 9.09
N PHE A 51 0.21 -2.84 8.18
CA PHE A 51 -0.29 -2.65 6.83
C PHE A 51 -0.45 -3.99 6.09
N SER A 52 0.59 -4.84 6.08
CA SER A 52 0.56 -6.13 5.37
C SER A 52 -0.50 -7.10 5.94
N ILE A 53 -0.68 -7.16 7.27
CA ILE A 53 -1.75 -7.95 7.90
C ILE A 53 -3.12 -7.44 7.47
N ALA A 54 -3.33 -6.12 7.44
CA ALA A 54 -4.60 -5.57 7.01
C ALA A 54 -4.94 -5.93 5.56
N ILE A 55 -3.95 -5.92 4.66
CA ILE A 55 -4.16 -6.33 3.27
C ILE A 55 -4.52 -7.81 3.16
N GLN A 56 -3.83 -8.69 3.88
CA GLN A 56 -4.10 -10.13 3.88
C GLN A 56 -5.52 -10.49 4.37
N GLU A 57 -6.09 -9.67 5.26
CA GLU A 57 -7.46 -9.86 5.75
C GLU A 57 -8.52 -9.24 4.80
N LEU A 58 -8.14 -8.21 4.03
CA LEU A 58 -9.05 -7.48 3.14
C LEU A 58 -9.21 -8.16 1.76
N ALA A 59 -8.13 -8.76 1.25
CA ALA A 59 -8.02 -9.32 -0.10
C ALA A 59 -7.60 -10.80 -0.09
N GLU A 60 -7.96 -11.53 -1.15
CA GLU A 60 -7.72 -12.98 -1.23
C GLU A 60 -6.27 -13.31 -1.64
N GLU A 61 -5.68 -12.52 -2.53
CA GLU A 61 -4.28 -12.67 -2.92
C GLU A 61 -3.53 -11.35 -2.80
N TYR A 62 -2.32 -11.43 -2.26
CA TYR A 62 -1.44 -10.30 -2.00
C TYR A 62 -0.01 -10.70 -2.28
N GLU A 63 0.66 -9.95 -3.16
CA GLU A 63 2.07 -10.13 -3.50
C GLU A 63 2.84 -8.82 -3.32
N TYR A 64 4.08 -8.93 -2.86
CA TYR A 64 4.98 -7.80 -2.66
C TYR A 64 6.30 -8.04 -3.37
N TYR A 65 6.69 -7.06 -4.19
CA TYR A 65 7.93 -7.05 -4.93
C TYR A 65 8.78 -5.86 -4.47
N PRO A 66 9.90 -6.09 -3.76
CA PRO A 66 10.75 -5.02 -3.22
C PRO A 66 11.53 -4.27 -4.32
N PRO A 67 12.17 -3.13 -4.01
CA PRO A 67 12.87 -2.31 -5.00
C PRO A 67 14.08 -3.05 -5.59
N ASP A 68 14.97 -3.58 -4.74
CA ASP A 68 16.30 -4.10 -5.11
C ASP A 68 16.37 -5.61 -5.46
N SER A 69 15.34 -6.22 -6.05
CA SER A 69 15.35 -7.66 -6.34
C SER A 69 15.41 -7.96 -7.85
N GLU A 70 16.61 -8.32 -8.33
CA GLU A 70 16.85 -8.71 -9.73
C GLU A 70 16.01 -9.93 -10.17
N GLU A 71 15.72 -10.86 -9.24
CA GLU A 71 14.96 -12.08 -9.54
C GLU A 71 13.49 -11.80 -9.90
N VAL A 72 12.95 -10.65 -9.49
CA VAL A 72 11.55 -10.27 -9.71
C VAL A 72 11.38 -9.04 -10.61
N GLU A 73 12.46 -8.50 -11.19
CA GLU A 73 12.40 -7.32 -12.06
C GLU A 73 11.42 -7.50 -13.23
N GLN A 74 11.39 -8.69 -13.82
CA GLN A 74 10.46 -9.03 -14.91
C GLN A 74 9.01 -9.06 -14.46
N GLU A 75 8.73 -9.56 -13.25
CA GLU A 75 7.40 -9.62 -12.67
C GLU A 75 6.92 -8.23 -12.26
N LYS A 76 7.78 -7.42 -11.64
CA LYS A 76 7.54 -5.99 -11.37
C LYS A 76 7.17 -5.24 -12.63
N LYS A 77 7.98 -5.40 -13.68
CA LYS A 77 7.75 -4.75 -14.97
C LYS A 77 6.43 -5.18 -15.59
N TYR A 78 6.10 -6.47 -15.52
CA TYR A 78 4.81 -6.98 -15.98
C TYR A 78 3.64 -6.26 -15.30
N TRP A 79 3.66 -6.14 -13.96
CA TRP A 79 2.59 -5.49 -13.21
C TRP A 79 2.50 -3.98 -13.45
N ILE A 80 3.64 -3.30 -13.56
CA ILE A 80 3.72 -1.87 -13.89
C ILE A 80 3.18 -1.59 -15.29
N ASP A 81 3.57 -2.39 -16.28
CA ASP A 81 3.08 -2.27 -17.66
C ASP A 81 1.56 -2.57 -17.72
N LEU A 82 1.07 -3.55 -16.95
CA LEU A 82 -0.37 -3.86 -16.84
C LEU A 82 -1.16 -2.71 -16.21
N ALA A 83 -0.60 -2.07 -15.18
CA ALA A 83 -1.15 -0.88 -14.54
C ALA A 83 -1.15 0.37 -15.44
N GLY A 84 -0.43 0.33 -16.57
CA GLY A 84 -0.25 1.48 -17.46
C GLY A 84 0.63 2.59 -16.87
N ALA A 85 1.44 2.25 -15.88
CA ALA A 85 2.36 3.16 -15.21
C ALA A 85 3.71 3.23 -15.96
N SER A 86 4.51 4.25 -15.64
CA SER A 86 5.84 4.40 -16.23
C SER A 86 6.84 3.42 -15.61
N ASN A 87 7.60 2.69 -16.43
CA ASN A 87 8.65 1.76 -15.99
C ASN A 87 10.05 2.39 -15.87
N THR A 88 10.13 3.72 -15.71
CA THR A 88 11.40 4.45 -15.72
C THR A 88 12.22 4.27 -14.44
N TYR A 89 11.61 3.84 -13.33
CA TYR A 89 12.21 3.79 -11.99
C TYR A 89 12.09 2.41 -11.34
N LEU A 90 12.26 1.32 -12.12
CA LEU A 90 12.07 -0.05 -11.62
C LEU A 90 12.92 -0.40 -10.40
N ASP A 91 14.13 0.17 -10.31
CA ASP A 91 15.10 -0.16 -9.27
C ASP A 91 14.77 0.50 -7.92
N SER A 92 14.03 1.62 -7.91
CA SER A 92 13.68 2.37 -6.69
C SER A 92 12.24 2.11 -6.20
N VAL A 93 11.42 1.44 -7.00
CA VAL A 93 10.01 1.21 -6.68
C VAL A 93 9.74 -0.20 -6.17
N SER A 94 9.01 -0.27 -5.07
CA SER A 94 8.28 -1.45 -4.63
C SER A 94 6.97 -1.57 -5.41
N VAL A 95 6.56 -2.80 -5.72
CA VAL A 95 5.26 -3.09 -6.34
C VAL A 95 4.47 -3.98 -5.40
N LEU A 96 3.28 -3.54 -5.06
CA LEU A 96 2.29 -4.28 -4.29
C LEU A 96 1.17 -4.70 -5.22
N VAL A 97 0.85 -5.98 -5.28
CA VAL A 97 -0.25 -6.50 -6.07
C VAL A 97 -1.29 -7.06 -5.12
N ILE A 98 -2.52 -6.59 -5.27
CA ILE A 98 -3.66 -7.00 -4.48
C ILE A 98 -4.67 -7.55 -5.48
N LEU A 99 -4.84 -8.87 -5.53
CA LEU A 99 -5.82 -9.51 -6.39
C LEU A 99 -7.03 -9.90 -5.55
N ASP A 100 -8.21 -9.57 -6.05
CA ASP A 100 -9.48 -9.95 -5.45
C ASP A 100 -10.25 -10.74 -6.52
N ASP A 101 -10.34 -12.05 -6.33
CA ASP A 101 -11.00 -12.98 -7.25
C ASP A 101 -12.52 -12.79 -7.32
N ARG A 102 -13.09 -11.93 -6.46
CA ARG A 102 -14.50 -11.49 -6.48
C ARG A 102 -14.75 -10.38 -7.49
N ILE A 103 -13.70 -9.83 -8.11
CA ILE A 103 -13.81 -8.84 -9.18
C ILE A 103 -14.13 -9.56 -10.49
N GLU A 104 -15.42 -9.63 -10.84
CA GLU A 104 -15.80 -10.10 -12.18
C GLU A 104 -15.35 -9.09 -13.25
N PRO A 105 -14.80 -9.56 -14.39
CA PRO A 105 -14.27 -8.69 -15.42
C PRO A 105 -15.43 -7.99 -16.14
N PHE A 106 -15.63 -6.70 -15.87
CA PHE A 106 -16.46 -5.83 -16.71
C PHE A 106 -15.59 -5.18 -17.80
N GLU A 107 -16.13 -5.13 -19.02
CA GLU A 107 -15.47 -4.72 -20.25
C GLU A 107 -14.78 -3.33 -20.17
N LEU A 108 -13.52 -3.34 -20.60
CA LEU A 108 -12.65 -2.21 -20.87
C LEU A 108 -13.37 -1.07 -21.60
N TRP A 109 -13.43 0.10 -20.94
CA TRP A 109 -13.44 1.38 -21.63
C TRP A 109 -12.11 2.08 -21.37
N SER A 110 -11.44 2.35 -22.48
CA SER A 110 -10.13 2.97 -22.61
C SER A 110 -9.94 4.27 -21.85
N ILE A 111 -8.73 4.41 -21.28
CA ILE A 111 -7.94 5.64 -21.11
C ILE A 111 -8.57 6.73 -20.24
N GLY A 112 -8.11 6.75 -19.00
CA GLY A 112 -8.05 7.94 -18.15
C GLY A 112 -7.07 7.65 -17.03
N GLY A 113 -5.83 8.10 -17.18
CA GLY A 113 -4.87 8.10 -16.07
C GLY A 113 -5.46 8.95 -14.94
N TYR A 114 -6.00 8.29 -13.93
CA TYR A 114 -6.35 8.93 -12.68
C TYR A 114 -5.09 8.88 -11.81
N SER A 115 -4.28 9.94 -11.90
CA SER A 115 -3.33 10.28 -10.85
C SER A 115 -4.15 10.70 -9.63
N MET A 116 -4.44 9.76 -8.73
CA MET A 116 -4.97 10.07 -7.41
C MET A 116 -3.82 10.29 -6.44
N GLY A 117 -3.42 11.56 -6.34
CA GLY A 117 -2.64 12.09 -5.23
C GLY A 117 -1.15 11.81 -5.32
N THR A 118 -0.38 12.85 -5.64
CA THR A 118 1.00 12.95 -5.17
C THR A 118 0.99 13.08 -3.65
N TRP A 119 1.45 12.06 -2.94
CA TRP A 119 1.62 12.08 -1.49
C TRP A 119 3.01 12.61 -1.16
N TYR A 120 3.08 13.62 -0.30
CA TYR A 120 4.35 14.20 0.10
C TYR A 120 5.13 13.19 0.96
N SER A 121 6.36 12.95 0.52
CA SER A 121 7.46 12.14 1.06
C SER A 121 7.41 10.62 0.88
N GLY A 122 6.92 10.13 -0.26
CA GLY A 122 7.06 8.75 -0.73
C GLY A 122 6.06 8.55 -1.87
N PHE A 123 6.51 8.27 -3.10
CA PHE A 123 5.62 8.24 -4.26
C PHE A 123 4.84 6.92 -4.26
N GLY A 124 3.61 6.91 -3.75
CA GLY A 124 2.71 5.75 -3.76
C GLY A 124 1.51 5.99 -4.66
N GLU A 125 1.38 5.27 -5.77
CA GLU A 125 0.25 5.38 -6.71
C GLU A 125 -0.51 4.05 -6.86
N ILE A 126 -1.84 4.11 -6.71
CA ILE A 126 -2.73 2.95 -6.83
C ILE A 126 -3.35 2.92 -8.22
N TYR A 127 -3.18 1.79 -8.88
CA TYR A 127 -3.65 1.51 -10.23
C TYR A 127 -4.66 0.37 -10.21
N PRO A 128 -5.94 0.60 -10.56
CA PRO A 128 -6.90 -0.48 -10.71
C PRO A 128 -6.55 -1.35 -11.93
N ILE A 129 -6.73 -2.67 -11.82
CA ILE A 129 -6.57 -3.66 -12.89
C ILE A 129 -7.79 -4.59 -12.93
N ASP A 130 -7.96 -5.35 -14.01
CA ASP A 130 -9.15 -6.19 -14.25
C ASP A 130 -9.50 -7.18 -13.11
N ARG A 131 -8.52 -7.54 -12.27
CA ARG A 131 -8.67 -8.51 -11.16
C ARG A 131 -8.24 -7.98 -9.80
N GLY A 132 -8.09 -6.66 -9.65
CA GLY A 132 -7.55 -6.10 -8.42
C GLY A 132 -6.95 -4.71 -8.57
N MET A 133 -5.86 -4.48 -7.86
CA MET A 133 -5.12 -3.23 -7.93
C MET A 133 -3.62 -3.45 -7.73
N VAL A 134 -2.83 -2.59 -8.34
CA VAL A 134 -1.38 -2.51 -8.20
C VAL A 134 -1.05 -1.20 -7.51
N LEU A 135 -0.33 -1.25 -6.40
CA LEU A 135 0.23 -0.07 -5.74
C LEU A 135 1.73 -0.03 -6.04
N ILE A 136 2.18 1.04 -6.70
CA ILE A 136 3.59 1.29 -7.01
C ILE A 136 4.10 2.29 -5.98
N ILE A 137 5.18 1.97 -5.29
CA ILE A 137 5.71 2.75 -4.18
C ILE A 137 7.19 3.06 -4.39
N ASP A 138 7.57 4.31 -4.58
CA ASP A 138 8.97 4.76 -4.61
C ASP A 138 9.46 5.04 -3.19
N GLU A 139 10.39 4.23 -2.73
CA GLU A 139 11.00 4.34 -1.40
C GLU A 139 12.15 5.36 -1.37
N GLU A 140 12.69 5.77 -2.52
CA GLU A 140 13.78 6.74 -2.60
C GLU A 140 13.31 8.19 -2.43
N GLU A 141 12.02 8.47 -2.66
CA GLU A 141 11.40 9.80 -2.50
C GLU A 141 10.90 10.08 -1.06
N GLY A 142 11.13 9.16 -0.12
CA GLY A 142 10.92 9.34 1.33
C GLY A 142 10.09 8.26 2.02
N PRO A 143 9.75 8.45 3.32
CA PRO A 143 8.96 7.50 4.10
C PRO A 143 7.50 7.37 3.61
N ILE A 144 7.11 6.14 3.26
CA ILE A 144 5.78 5.81 2.77
C ILE A 144 4.69 6.08 3.84
N ASP A 145 3.61 6.76 3.46
CA ASP A 145 2.42 6.87 4.29
C ASP A 145 1.45 5.71 4.06
N TYR A 146 1.73 4.59 4.73
CA TYR A 146 0.89 3.39 4.69
C TYR A 146 -0.55 3.62 5.19
N THR A 147 -0.76 4.62 6.06
CA THR A 147 -2.10 4.99 6.58
C THR A 147 -3.01 5.37 5.44
N ASN A 148 -2.49 6.22 4.55
CA ASN A 148 -3.25 6.66 3.43
C ASN A 148 -3.43 5.54 2.39
N ALA A 149 -2.36 4.79 2.09
CA ALA A 149 -2.45 3.67 1.16
C ALA A 149 -3.57 2.68 1.57
N LEU A 150 -3.62 2.30 2.85
CA LEU A 150 -4.67 1.41 3.35
C LEU A 150 -6.06 2.04 3.25
N SER A 151 -6.20 3.33 3.56
CA SER A 151 -7.48 4.05 3.46
C SER A 151 -8.05 4.00 2.05
N LEU A 152 -7.21 4.25 1.05
CA LEU A 152 -7.60 4.22 -0.36
C LEU A 152 -7.96 2.80 -0.82
N ILE A 153 -7.20 1.79 -0.38
CA ILE A 153 -7.49 0.38 -0.66
C ILE A 153 -8.85 -0.01 -0.08
N VAL A 154 -9.11 0.32 1.19
CA VAL A 154 -10.40 0.07 1.85
C VAL A 154 -11.55 0.78 1.12
N GLU A 155 -11.39 2.05 0.78
CA GLU A 155 -12.40 2.81 0.01
C GLU A 155 -12.70 2.11 -1.31
N ARG A 156 -11.66 1.69 -2.04
CA ARG A 156 -11.81 1.02 -3.33
C ARG A 156 -12.54 -0.32 -3.19
N LEU A 157 -12.12 -1.16 -2.24
CA LEU A 157 -12.76 -2.45 -1.96
C LEU A 157 -14.22 -2.28 -1.51
N ASN A 158 -14.55 -1.21 -0.78
CA ASN A 158 -15.92 -0.93 -0.35
C ASN A 158 -16.82 -0.44 -1.49
N LEU A 159 -16.30 0.43 -2.37
CA LEU A 159 -16.99 0.88 -3.58
C LEU A 159 -17.33 -0.30 -4.49
N GLU A 160 -16.41 -1.26 -4.64
CA GLU A 160 -16.60 -2.45 -5.47
C GLU A 160 -17.57 -3.47 -4.83
N LYS A 161 -17.65 -3.51 -3.49
CA LYS A 161 -18.62 -4.35 -2.75
C LYS A 161 -20.04 -3.74 -2.64
N GLY A 162 -20.27 -2.55 -3.22
CA GLY A 162 -21.57 -1.86 -3.16
C GLY A 162 -21.98 -1.43 -1.74
N ARG A 163 -21.02 -1.31 -0.81
CA ARG A 163 -21.25 -0.79 0.54
C ARG A 163 -21.07 0.73 0.53
N VAL A 164 -22.17 1.44 0.27
CA VAL A 164 -22.38 2.85 0.64
C VAL A 164 -23.47 2.91 1.70
#